data_AF-A0A968JQI7-F1
#
_entry.id   AF-A0A968JQI7-F1
#
_cell.length_a   1.000
_cell.length_b   1.000
_cell.length_c   1.000
_cell.angle_alpha   90.00
_cell.angle_beta   90.00
_cell.angle_gamma   90.00
#
_symmetry.space_group_name_H-M   'P 1'
#
loop_
_entity.id
_entity.type
_entity.pdbx_description
1 polymer ?
#
loop_
_entity_poly.entity_id
_entity_poly.type
_entity_poly.pdbx_seq_one_letter_code
_entity_poly.pdbx_strand_id
1 'polypeptide(L)'
;MKKFDLWLTEKKFEGKTVNFGTGKNIINKEISLDDLKSWQKIGYLSFLKNIELTTEDIYSFEKRKIKSKASEIFSQKEYSDKNANEEFAILTHHKSNKLFPSYIPQLTLGTVIQRFHEYYLCIQQRCDSNRLENNKSRRFLFLPLEESENDCSIIFKKFDNKYIKLKIRIKNCYDLFTLNFFATDNGSVVAKKFLELLLLL
;
A
#
# COMPACT_ATOMS: atom_id res chain seq x y z
N MET A 1 -19.83 -26.67 7.51
CA MET A 1 -19.70 -25.73 6.37
C MET A 1 -18.25 -25.25 6.31
N LYS A 2 -17.57 -25.27 5.14
CA LYS A 2 -16.14 -24.90 5.07
C LYS A 2 -15.99 -23.40 5.39
N LYS A 3 -14.87 -22.98 6.01
CA LYS A 3 -14.62 -21.57 6.41
C LYS A 3 -14.84 -20.55 5.28
N PHE A 4 -14.55 -20.94 4.04
CA PHE A 4 -14.74 -20.09 2.86
C PHE A 4 -16.23 -19.93 2.46
N ASP A 5 -17.04 -20.98 2.59
CA ASP A 5 -18.48 -20.90 2.31
C ASP A 5 -19.18 -19.98 3.33
N LEU A 6 -18.75 -20.04 4.60
CA LEU A 6 -19.16 -19.07 5.63
C LEU A 6 -18.78 -17.65 5.20
N TRP A 7 -17.52 -17.44 4.84
CA TRP A 7 -16.99 -16.12 4.47
C TRP A 7 -17.73 -15.48 3.29
N LEU A 8 -18.02 -16.25 2.23
CA LEU A 8 -18.79 -15.77 1.07
C LEU A 8 -20.21 -15.34 1.45
N THR A 9 -20.84 -16.09 2.36
CA THR A 9 -22.21 -15.84 2.80
C THR A 9 -22.29 -14.64 3.76
N GLU A 10 -21.33 -14.54 4.69
CA GLU A 10 -21.23 -13.45 5.67
C GLU A 10 -20.95 -12.09 5.02
N LYS A 11 -20.21 -12.09 3.90
CA LYS A 11 -19.79 -10.87 3.20
C LYS A 11 -20.76 -10.35 2.14
N LYS A 12 -21.99 -10.90 2.09
CA LYS A 12 -23.08 -10.45 1.19
C LYS A 12 -22.60 -10.23 -0.25
N PHE A 13 -21.89 -11.21 -0.81
CA PHE A 13 -21.43 -11.12 -2.19
C PHE A 13 -22.65 -11.11 -3.14
N GLU A 14 -22.80 -10.04 -3.90
CA GLU A 14 -23.76 -9.95 -5.00
C GLU A 14 -23.09 -10.34 -6.31
N GLY A 15 -23.86 -10.94 -7.23
CA GLY A 15 -23.36 -11.38 -8.53
C GLY A 15 -22.71 -10.23 -9.30
N LYS A 16 -21.57 -10.50 -9.93
CA LYS A 16 -20.84 -9.50 -10.74
C LYS A 16 -20.69 -9.96 -12.17
N THR A 17 -21.04 -9.12 -13.13
CA THR A 17 -20.76 -9.38 -14.54
C THR A 17 -19.27 -9.21 -14.81
N VAL A 18 -18.61 -10.29 -15.21
CA VAL A 18 -17.20 -10.30 -15.56
C VAL A 18 -17.08 -10.66 -17.04
N ASN A 19 -16.31 -9.83 -17.75
CA ASN A 19 -16.05 -10.03 -19.18
C ASN A 19 -14.81 -10.93 -19.32
N PHE A 20 -15.02 -12.13 -19.85
CA PHE A 20 -14.00 -13.12 -20.18
C PHE A 20 -13.69 -13.10 -21.68
N GLY A 21 -12.45 -13.41 -22.07
CA GLY A 21 -12.02 -13.45 -23.47
C GLY A 21 -11.51 -12.12 -24.05
N THR A 22 -11.15 -12.12 -25.35
CA THR A 22 -10.62 -10.96 -26.07
C THR A 22 -11.11 -10.86 -27.51
N GLY A 23 -11.19 -9.64 -28.05
CA GLY A 23 -11.61 -9.40 -29.43
C GLY A 23 -13.09 -9.69 -29.65
N LYS A 24 -13.42 -10.52 -30.64
CA LYS A 24 -14.81 -10.91 -30.94
C LYS A 24 -15.38 -11.99 -30.01
N ASN A 25 -14.54 -12.65 -29.21
CA ASN A 25 -14.93 -13.73 -28.29
C ASN A 25 -15.03 -13.23 -26.85
N ILE A 26 -15.73 -12.11 -26.61
CA ILE A 26 -15.98 -11.64 -25.25
C ILE A 26 -17.25 -12.30 -24.72
N ILE A 27 -17.12 -13.06 -23.64
CA ILE A 27 -18.24 -13.65 -22.91
C ILE A 27 -18.46 -12.83 -21.64
N ASN A 28 -19.60 -12.17 -21.55
CA ASN A 28 -20.04 -11.51 -20.32
C ASN A 28 -20.76 -12.56 -19.48
N LYS A 29 -20.13 -13.02 -18.40
CA LYS A 29 -20.76 -13.95 -17.47
C LYS A 29 -20.97 -13.26 -16.13
N GLU A 30 -22.19 -13.32 -15.64
CA GLU A 30 -22.48 -12.99 -14.26
C GLU A 30 -21.92 -14.09 -13.36
N ILE A 31 -20.99 -13.71 -12.48
CA ILE A 31 -20.39 -14.59 -11.50
C ILE A 31 -21.27 -14.55 -10.25
N SER A 32 -22.02 -15.62 -10.06
CA SER A 32 -22.85 -15.82 -8.87
C SER A 32 -22.03 -16.32 -7.68
N LEU A 33 -22.66 -16.36 -6.50
CA LEU A 33 -22.07 -16.96 -5.30
C LEU A 33 -21.72 -18.44 -5.53
N ASP A 34 -22.55 -19.16 -6.29
CA ASP A 34 -22.35 -20.58 -6.56
C ASP A 34 -21.23 -20.83 -7.57
N ASP A 35 -21.01 -19.91 -8.51
CA ASP A 35 -19.83 -19.91 -9.37
C ASP A 35 -18.54 -19.77 -8.56
N LEU A 36 -18.52 -18.88 -7.55
CA LEU A 36 -17.35 -18.72 -6.66
C LEU A 36 -17.10 -19.96 -5.80
N LYS A 37 -18.16 -20.59 -5.27
CA LYS A 37 -18.04 -21.87 -4.56
C LYS A 37 -17.53 -22.97 -5.48
N SER A 38 -18.02 -23.00 -6.73
CA SER A 38 -17.58 -23.96 -7.74
C SER A 38 -16.09 -23.77 -8.03
N TRP A 39 -15.68 -22.55 -8.38
CA TRP A 39 -14.28 -22.16 -8.57
C TRP A 39 -13.42 -22.63 -7.39
N GLN A 40 -13.79 -22.32 -6.14
CA GLN A 40 -13.00 -22.74 -4.98
C GLN A 40 -12.84 -24.27 -4.87
N LYS A 41 -13.85 -25.04 -5.29
CA LYS A 41 -13.83 -26.51 -5.25
C LYS A 41 -13.03 -27.13 -6.40
N ILE A 42 -13.22 -26.65 -7.62
CA ILE A 42 -12.65 -27.28 -8.84
C ILE A 42 -11.39 -26.57 -9.35
N GLY A 43 -11.06 -25.41 -8.78
CA GLY A 43 -9.97 -24.54 -9.22
C GLY A 43 -10.39 -23.60 -10.35
N TYR A 44 -9.67 -22.49 -10.48
CA TYR A 44 -10.00 -21.42 -11.43
C TYR A 44 -10.03 -21.88 -12.89
N LEU A 45 -8.97 -22.58 -13.31
CA LEU A 45 -8.81 -23.02 -14.70
C LEU A 45 -9.91 -24.00 -15.10
N SER A 46 -10.27 -24.93 -14.22
CA SER A 46 -11.36 -25.88 -14.43
C SER A 46 -12.70 -25.17 -14.51
N PHE A 47 -12.90 -24.15 -13.67
CA PHE A 47 -14.08 -23.29 -13.73
C PHE A 47 -14.18 -22.55 -15.07
N LEU A 48 -13.10 -21.94 -15.55
CA LEU A 48 -13.10 -21.25 -16.85
C LEU A 48 -13.44 -22.18 -18.02
N LYS A 49 -12.93 -23.43 -18.00
CA LYS A 49 -13.26 -24.44 -19.03
C LYS A 49 -14.76 -24.77 -19.06
N ASN A 50 -15.43 -24.69 -17.91
CA ASN A 50 -16.87 -24.92 -17.79
C ASN A 50 -17.72 -23.71 -18.24
N ILE A 51 -17.10 -22.57 -18.57
CA ILE A 51 -17.78 -21.37 -19.10
C ILE A 51 -17.71 -21.35 -20.64
N GLU A 52 -17.52 -22.51 -21.27
CA GLU A 52 -17.49 -22.65 -22.74
C GLU A 52 -16.38 -21.81 -23.43
N LEU A 53 -15.34 -21.44 -22.69
CA LEU A 53 -14.16 -20.77 -23.26
C LEU A 53 -13.21 -21.80 -23.87
N THR A 54 -12.65 -21.48 -25.04
CA THR A 54 -11.60 -22.30 -25.66
C THR A 54 -10.31 -22.24 -24.83
N THR A 55 -9.47 -23.27 -24.95
CA THR A 55 -8.17 -23.32 -24.26
C THR A 55 -7.26 -22.15 -24.65
N GLU A 56 -7.29 -21.72 -25.92
CA GLU A 56 -6.55 -20.54 -26.38
C GLU A 56 -7.07 -19.24 -25.75
N ASP A 57 -8.40 -19.09 -25.65
CA ASP A 57 -9.01 -17.91 -25.03
C ASP A 57 -8.65 -17.83 -23.54
N ILE A 58 -8.69 -18.96 -22.83
CA ILE A 58 -8.29 -19.06 -21.42
C ILE A 58 -6.83 -18.64 -21.24
N TYR A 59 -5.92 -19.19 -22.04
CA TYR A 59 -4.49 -18.86 -21.93
C TYR A 59 -4.22 -17.39 -22.24
N SER A 60 -4.90 -16.84 -23.25
CA SER A 60 -4.78 -15.44 -23.63
C SER A 60 -5.36 -14.48 -22.58
N PHE A 61 -6.40 -14.91 -21.86
CA PHE A 61 -7.03 -14.19 -20.75
C PHE A 61 -6.16 -14.24 -19.48
N GLU A 62 -5.64 -15.42 -19.13
CA GLU A 62 -4.69 -15.64 -18.04
C GLU A 62 -3.47 -14.73 -18.15
N LYS A 63 -2.83 -14.75 -19.33
CA LYS A 63 -1.62 -13.98 -19.61
C LYS A 63 -1.83 -12.47 -19.49
N ARG A 64 -3.05 -11.97 -19.70
CA ARG A 64 -3.34 -10.53 -19.81
C ARG A 64 -4.13 -9.94 -18.66
N LYS A 65 -5.03 -10.68 -17.98
CA LYS A 65 -6.11 -10.05 -17.19
C LYS A 65 -6.40 -10.61 -15.81
N ILE A 66 -5.93 -11.79 -15.41
CA ILE A 66 -6.28 -12.31 -14.07
C ILE A 66 -5.66 -11.49 -12.96
N LYS A 67 -4.37 -11.17 -13.08
CA LYS A 67 -3.72 -10.33 -12.09
C LYS A 67 -4.37 -8.95 -12.00
N SER A 68 -4.83 -8.39 -13.11
CA SER A 68 -5.48 -7.07 -13.13
C SER A 68 -6.95 -7.11 -12.68
N LYS A 69 -7.67 -8.21 -12.90
CA LYS A 69 -9.11 -8.35 -12.61
C LYS A 69 -9.42 -9.12 -11.33
N ALA A 70 -8.45 -9.76 -10.68
CA ALA A 70 -8.70 -10.50 -9.45
C ALA A 70 -9.38 -9.62 -8.38
N SER A 71 -8.92 -8.38 -8.21
CA SER A 71 -9.53 -7.44 -7.27
C SER A 71 -10.98 -7.10 -7.63
N GLU A 72 -11.31 -6.96 -8.91
CA GLU A 72 -12.66 -6.69 -9.41
C GLU A 72 -13.62 -7.86 -9.14
N ILE A 73 -13.14 -9.10 -9.35
CA ILE A 73 -13.91 -10.33 -9.19
C ILE A 73 -14.19 -10.61 -7.70
N PHE A 74 -13.22 -10.38 -6.82
CA PHE A 74 -13.32 -10.74 -5.40
C PHE A 74 -13.69 -9.57 -4.47
N SER A 75 -13.86 -8.35 -5.00
CA SER A 75 -14.31 -7.21 -4.21
C SER A 75 -15.80 -7.32 -3.84
N GLN A 76 -16.16 -6.82 -2.66
CA GLN A 76 -17.56 -6.69 -2.23
C GLN A 76 -18.22 -5.50 -2.94
N LYS A 77 -19.56 -5.43 -2.96
CA LYS A 77 -20.32 -4.32 -3.58
C LYS A 77 -19.97 -2.95 -2.97
N GLU A 78 -19.75 -2.92 -1.66
CA GLU A 78 -19.31 -1.71 -0.94
C GLU A 78 -17.84 -1.36 -1.24
N TYR A 79 -17.05 -2.31 -1.73
CA TYR A 79 -15.67 -2.15 -2.17
C TYR A 79 -15.60 -1.95 -3.69
N SER A 80 -16.29 -0.93 -4.21
CA SER A 80 -16.16 -0.54 -5.63
C SER A 80 -14.97 0.38 -5.90
N ASP A 81 -14.10 0.59 -4.90
CA ASP A 81 -13.30 1.79 -4.88
C ASP A 81 -12.00 1.68 -5.70
N LYS A 82 -11.68 2.74 -6.44
CA LYS A 82 -10.35 2.94 -7.06
C LYS A 82 -9.21 2.84 -6.03
N ASN A 83 -9.57 2.94 -4.75
CA ASN A 83 -8.68 2.93 -3.60
C ASN A 83 -8.57 1.55 -2.91
N ALA A 84 -9.18 0.47 -3.42
CA ALA A 84 -9.10 -0.84 -2.77
C ALA A 84 -7.63 -1.35 -2.64
N ASN A 85 -6.81 -1.06 -3.64
CA ASN A 85 -5.37 -1.34 -3.57
C ASN A 85 -4.65 -0.47 -2.53
N GLU A 86 -5.13 0.76 -2.33
CA GLU A 86 -4.59 1.69 -1.34
C GLU A 86 -4.95 1.26 0.08
N GLU A 87 -6.21 0.89 0.31
CA GLU A 87 -6.66 0.34 1.59
C GLU A 87 -5.95 -0.97 1.90
N PHE A 88 -5.82 -1.86 0.91
CA PHE A 88 -5.02 -3.07 1.08
C PHE A 88 -3.55 -2.75 1.37
N ALA A 89 -2.95 -1.78 0.67
CA ALA A 89 -1.59 -1.33 0.94
C ALA A 89 -1.45 -0.74 2.36
N ILE A 90 -2.43 0.01 2.84
CA ILE A 90 -2.51 0.54 4.21
C ILE A 90 -2.60 -0.60 5.23
N LEU A 91 -3.44 -1.61 4.98
CA LEU A 91 -3.67 -2.74 5.87
C LEU A 91 -2.50 -3.73 5.90
N THR A 92 -1.79 -3.88 4.78
CA THR A 92 -0.61 -4.76 4.64
C THR A 92 0.70 -4.06 4.91
N HIS A 93 0.70 -2.72 4.99
CA HIS A 93 1.81 -2.01 5.61
C HIS A 93 1.89 -2.52 7.04
N HIS A 94 2.87 -3.39 7.27
CA HIS A 94 3.26 -3.89 8.58
C HIS A 94 3.82 -2.73 9.41
N LYS A 95 3.03 -1.68 9.68
CA LYS A 95 3.22 -0.93 10.89
C LYS A 95 2.93 -1.95 11.98
N SER A 96 3.92 -2.25 12.79
CA SER A 96 3.67 -2.78 14.12
C SER A 96 2.52 -1.94 14.69
N ASN A 97 1.32 -2.51 14.78
CA ASN A 97 0.14 -1.95 15.41
C ASN A 97 0.35 -1.85 16.94
N LYS A 98 1.55 -1.47 17.37
CA LYS A 98 1.75 -0.77 18.61
C LYS A 98 1.22 0.64 18.38
N LEU A 99 -0.09 0.76 18.43
CA LEU A 99 -0.73 1.90 19.07
C LEU A 99 0.12 2.17 20.32
N PHE A 100 0.89 3.27 20.29
CA PHE A 100 1.85 3.58 21.33
C PHE A 100 1.19 3.46 22.70
N PRO A 101 1.88 2.80 23.64
CA PRO A 101 2.20 3.54 24.84
C PRO A 101 3.71 3.56 24.99
N SER A 102 4.29 4.75 25.17
CA SER A 102 5.62 5.06 25.72
C SER A 102 6.88 5.14 24.85
N TYR A 103 6.86 5.00 23.51
CA TYR A 103 8.10 5.17 22.73
C TYR A 103 8.20 6.54 22.04
N ILE A 104 9.29 7.27 22.30
CA ILE A 104 9.64 8.52 21.61
C ILE A 104 10.11 8.16 20.20
N PRO A 105 9.48 8.70 19.13
CA PRO A 105 9.86 8.35 17.76
C PRO A 105 11.30 8.74 17.47
N GLN A 106 12.04 7.81 16.85
CA GLN A 106 13.43 7.98 16.46
C GLN A 106 13.55 8.13 14.95
N LEU A 107 14.48 8.97 14.50
CA LEU A 107 14.77 9.12 13.07
C LEU A 107 15.47 7.85 12.56
N THR A 108 14.78 7.09 11.71
CA THR A 108 15.26 5.84 11.12
C THR A 108 14.96 5.80 9.62
N LEU A 109 15.53 4.81 8.91
CA LEU A 109 15.22 4.57 7.50
C LEU A 109 13.70 4.49 7.28
N GLY A 110 13.20 5.23 6.30
CA GLY A 110 11.78 5.26 5.96
C GLY A 110 10.94 6.22 6.81
N THR A 111 11.53 6.92 7.79
CA THR A 111 10.80 7.94 8.56
C THR A 111 10.46 9.12 7.66
N VAL A 112 9.20 9.54 7.66
CA VAL A 112 8.75 10.75 6.98
C VAL A 112 8.75 11.90 7.99
N ILE A 113 9.35 13.02 7.59
CA ILE A 113 9.31 14.27 8.36
C ILE A 113 8.57 15.35 7.58
N GLN A 114 7.99 16.30 8.31
CA GLN A 114 7.45 17.52 7.75
C GLN A 114 8.24 18.72 8.27
N ARG A 115 8.70 19.58 7.37
CA ARG A 115 9.40 20.84 7.68
C ARG A 115 8.89 21.93 6.74
N PHE A 116 8.44 23.06 7.29
CA PHE A 116 7.90 24.20 6.53
C PHE A 116 6.90 23.80 5.43
N HIS A 117 5.95 22.92 5.77
CA HIS A 117 4.96 22.35 4.84
C HIS A 117 5.48 21.42 3.73
N GLU A 118 6.78 21.18 3.63
CA GLU A 118 7.35 20.16 2.76
C GLU A 118 7.57 18.83 3.50
N TYR A 119 7.45 17.73 2.75
CA TYR A 119 7.62 16.38 3.26
C TYR A 119 8.95 15.80 2.79
N TYR A 120 9.62 15.03 3.64
CA TYR A 120 10.90 14.42 3.32
C TYR A 120 10.99 12.99 3.86
N LEU A 121 11.51 12.06 3.07
CA LEU A 121 11.74 10.66 3.45
C LEU A 121 13.19 10.44 3.85
N CYS A 122 13.43 9.98 5.07
CA CYS A 122 14.77 9.57 5.50
C CYS A 122 15.22 8.30 4.76
N ILE A 123 16.36 8.35 4.09
CA ILE A 123 16.95 7.20 3.37
C ILE A 123 18.21 6.64 4.03
N GLN A 124 18.63 7.22 5.15
CA GLN A 124 19.84 6.79 5.83
C GLN A 124 19.60 5.48 6.57
N GLN A 125 20.47 4.49 6.34
CA GLN A 125 20.36 3.19 6.99
C GLN A 125 20.63 3.29 8.49
N ARG A 126 20.02 2.39 9.26
CA ARG A 126 20.15 2.35 10.71
C ARG A 126 21.62 2.22 11.18
N CYS A 127 22.43 1.47 10.45
CA CYS A 127 23.85 1.29 10.74
C CYS A 127 24.63 2.63 10.73
N ASP A 128 24.20 3.58 9.91
CA ASP A 128 24.78 4.93 9.80
C ASP A 128 24.18 5.91 10.80
N SER A 129 23.11 5.56 11.51
CA SER A 129 22.43 6.43 12.48
C SER A 129 22.65 6.04 13.94
N ASN A 130 23.18 4.85 14.25
CA ASN A 130 23.29 4.34 15.63
C ASN A 130 24.58 4.75 16.38
N ARG A 131 25.55 5.36 15.69
CA ARG A 131 26.83 5.79 16.27
C ARG A 131 26.92 7.32 16.26
N LEU A 132 25.98 7.97 16.93
CA LEU A 132 26.04 9.40 17.14
C LEU A 132 26.72 9.64 18.48
N GLU A 133 27.78 10.43 18.47
CA GLU A 133 28.34 10.95 19.71
C GLU A 133 27.36 11.97 20.32
N ASN A 134 27.19 11.91 21.64
CA ASN A 134 26.28 12.79 22.38
C ASN A 134 26.59 14.26 22.07
N ASN A 135 25.53 15.06 21.91
CA ASN A 135 25.60 16.49 21.60
C ASN A 135 26.33 16.88 20.30
N LYS A 136 26.70 15.93 19.44
CA LYS A 136 27.20 16.24 18.09
C LYS A 136 26.05 16.31 17.09
N SER A 137 26.12 17.30 16.19
CA SER A 137 25.21 17.38 15.04
C SER A 137 25.65 16.39 13.97
N ARG A 138 24.71 15.65 13.38
CA ARG A 138 24.96 14.83 12.18
C ARG A 138 23.97 15.18 11.07
N ARG A 139 24.47 15.14 9.84
CA ARG A 139 23.67 15.25 8.62
C ARG A 139 23.00 13.92 8.31
N PHE A 140 21.71 13.97 8.05
CA PHE A 140 20.91 12.86 7.56
C PHE A 140 20.46 13.16 6.13
N LEU A 141 20.43 12.11 5.31
CA LEU A 141 20.00 12.19 3.91
C LEU A 141 18.49 11.94 3.77
N PHE A 142 17.85 12.78 2.97
CA PHE A 142 16.42 12.73 2.71
C PHE A 142 16.10 12.86 1.22
N LEU A 143 15.00 12.22 0.82
CA LEU A 143 14.33 12.47 -0.46
C LEU A 143 13.20 13.49 -0.24
N PRO A 144 13.12 14.58 -1.02
CA PRO A 144 11.95 15.44 -1.02
C PRO A 144 10.73 14.69 -1.55
N LEU A 145 9.58 14.95 -0.96
CA LEU A 145 8.29 14.39 -1.34
C LEU A 145 7.32 15.52 -1.73
N GLU A 146 6.42 15.22 -2.66
CA GLU A 146 5.31 16.10 -3.05
C GLU A 146 3.98 15.38 -2.93
N GLU A 147 2.91 16.11 -2.60
CA GLU A 147 1.55 15.55 -2.63
C GLU A 147 1.13 15.29 -4.08
N SER A 148 0.58 14.11 -4.36
CA SER A 148 0.17 13.69 -5.70
C SER A 148 -1.07 12.80 -5.63
N GLU A 149 -2.14 13.17 -6.32
CA GLU A 149 -3.40 12.42 -6.28
C GLU A 149 -3.40 11.16 -7.17
N ASN A 150 -2.60 11.15 -8.23
CA ASN A 150 -2.68 10.16 -9.31
C ASN A 150 -1.57 9.11 -9.29
N ASP A 151 -0.36 9.50 -8.89
CA ASP A 151 0.82 8.64 -8.88
C ASP A 151 1.55 8.84 -7.55
N CYS A 152 1.58 7.81 -6.71
CA CYS A 152 2.10 7.91 -5.36
C CYS A 152 3.06 6.77 -5.05
N SER A 153 4.14 7.12 -4.35
CA SER A 153 5.13 6.17 -3.86
C SER A 153 4.86 5.77 -2.41
N ILE A 154 4.22 6.67 -1.66
CA ILE A 154 3.99 6.55 -0.22
C ILE A 154 2.58 7.03 0.09
N ILE A 155 1.80 6.22 0.80
CA ILE A 155 0.51 6.61 1.35
C ILE A 155 0.68 6.75 2.85
N PHE A 156 0.35 7.92 3.38
CA PHE A 156 0.60 8.28 4.77
C PHE A 156 -0.69 8.78 5.44
N LYS A 157 -0.91 8.42 6.71
CA LYS A 157 -2.08 8.85 7.48
C LYS A 157 -1.71 10.03 8.38
N LYS A 158 -2.26 11.22 8.09
CA LYS A 158 -2.15 12.42 8.95
C LYS A 158 -2.86 12.21 10.30
N PHE A 159 -2.52 13.05 11.27
CA PHE A 159 -3.12 13.02 12.63
C PHE A 159 -4.63 13.21 12.65
N ASP A 160 -5.18 13.91 11.64
CA ASP A 160 -6.62 14.14 11.47
C ASP A 160 -7.33 12.94 10.83
N ASN A 161 -6.69 11.76 10.81
CA ASN A 161 -7.14 10.54 10.16
C ASN A 161 -7.28 10.61 8.63
N LYS A 162 -6.84 11.69 7.97
CA LYS A 162 -6.85 11.76 6.50
C LYS A 162 -5.61 11.11 5.91
N TYR A 163 -5.77 10.45 4.77
CA TYR A 163 -4.65 9.91 4.01
C TYR A 163 -4.11 10.97 3.06
N ILE A 164 -2.79 11.04 2.97
CA ILE A 164 -2.08 11.81 1.95
C ILE A 164 -1.30 10.84 1.09
N LYS A 165 -1.26 11.17 -0.19
CA LYS A 165 -0.52 10.45 -1.20
C LYS A 165 0.71 11.29 -1.53
N LEU A 166 1.89 10.72 -1.28
CA LEU A 166 3.17 11.36 -1.48
C LEU A 166 3.95 10.65 -2.58
N LYS A 167 4.60 11.43 -3.43
CA LYS A 167 5.50 10.98 -4.47
C LYS A 167 6.91 11.51 -4.23
N ILE A 168 7.92 10.72 -4.58
CA ILE A 168 9.31 11.16 -4.52
C ILE A 168 9.55 12.22 -5.61
N ARG A 169 9.95 13.43 -5.20
CA ARG A 169 10.22 14.59 -6.06
C ARG A 169 11.71 14.68 -6.40
N ILE A 170 12.27 13.63 -6.98
CA ILE A 170 13.68 13.61 -7.41
C ILE A 170 13.74 13.48 -8.92
N LYS A 171 14.42 14.42 -9.57
CA LYS A 171 14.75 14.37 -10.98
C LYS A 171 16.22 13.98 -11.17
N ASN A 172 17.10 14.41 -10.27
CA ASN A 172 18.55 14.17 -10.31
C ASN A 172 19.13 13.90 -8.91
N CYS A 173 20.31 13.27 -8.83
CA CYS A 173 20.99 12.97 -7.56
C CYS A 173 21.27 14.22 -6.69
N TYR A 174 21.30 15.41 -7.28
CA TYR A 174 21.50 16.68 -6.58
C TYR A 174 20.26 17.17 -5.83
N ASP A 175 19.09 16.58 -6.07
CA ASP A 175 17.86 16.91 -5.36
C ASP A 175 17.82 16.26 -3.95
N LEU A 176 18.86 15.49 -3.60
CA LEU A 176 19.04 14.94 -2.26
C LEU A 176 19.19 16.06 -1.25
N PHE A 177 18.39 15.98 -0.19
CA PHE A 177 18.34 16.98 0.84
C PHE A 177 19.07 16.47 2.10
N THR A 178 19.83 17.34 2.76
CA THR A 178 20.43 17.00 4.06
C THR A 178 19.95 17.92 5.16
N LEU A 179 19.64 17.33 6.31
CA LEU A 179 19.28 18.05 7.52
C LEU A 179 20.21 17.68 8.67
N ASN A 180 20.57 18.67 9.47
CA ASN A 180 21.32 18.46 10.70
C ASN A 180 20.38 18.06 11.83
N PHE A 181 20.71 16.99 12.53
CA PHE A 181 20.05 16.56 13.75
C PHE A 181 21.04 16.39 14.88
N PHE A 182 20.60 16.66 16.11
CA PHE A 182 21.37 16.41 17.32
C PHE A 182 20.93 15.09 17.95
N ALA A 183 21.91 14.31 18.41
CA ALA A 183 21.64 13.11 19.19
C ALA A 183 21.28 13.47 20.63
N THR A 184 20.38 12.68 21.21
CA THR A 184 20.16 12.63 22.66
C THR A 184 21.33 11.95 23.36
N ASP A 185 21.33 11.98 24.69
CA ASP A 185 22.36 11.33 25.53
C ASP A 185 22.45 9.80 25.32
N ASN A 186 21.45 9.21 24.67
CA ASN A 186 21.39 7.80 24.32
C ASN A 186 21.81 7.55 22.85
N GLY A 187 22.50 8.50 22.21
CA GLY A 187 23.00 8.38 20.84
C GLY A 187 21.92 8.30 19.76
N SER A 188 20.68 8.75 20.05
CA SER A 188 19.53 8.63 19.16
C SER A 188 18.99 10.01 18.74
N VAL A 189 18.49 10.15 17.51
CA VAL A 189 17.77 11.36 17.10
C VAL A 189 16.29 11.19 17.40
N VAL A 190 15.72 12.09 18.20
CA VAL A 190 14.31 12.07 18.58
C VAL A 190 13.57 13.31 18.09
N ALA A 191 12.27 13.19 17.85
CA ALA A 191 11.43 14.35 17.56
C ALA A 191 11.35 15.19 18.82
N LYS A 192 11.85 16.43 18.77
CA LYS A 192 11.42 17.45 19.73
C LYS A 192 10.27 18.22 19.07
N LYS A 193 9.15 18.31 19.78
CA LYS A 193 8.03 19.19 19.44
C LYS A 193 8.48 20.64 19.70
N PHE A 194 9.33 21.18 18.83
CA PHE A 194 9.71 22.59 18.87
C PHE A 194 8.71 23.40 18.05
N LEU A 195 8.54 24.67 18.44
CA LEU A 195 7.51 25.61 17.98
C LEU A 195 7.41 25.82 16.46
N GLU A 196 8.33 25.29 15.66
CA GLU A 196 8.21 25.19 14.21
C GLU A 196 8.67 23.80 13.73
N LEU A 197 7.70 22.87 13.60
CA LEU A 197 7.76 21.62 12.84
C LEU A 197 8.95 20.67 13.07
N LEU A 198 8.70 19.61 13.84
CA LEU A 198 9.30 18.29 13.62
C LEU A 198 8.32 17.22 14.11
N LEU A 199 7.55 16.69 13.16
CA LEU A 199 6.76 15.49 13.35
C LEU A 199 7.56 14.32 12.77
N LEU A 200 8.07 13.43 13.62
CA LEU A 200 8.50 12.09 13.23
C LEU A 200 7.28 11.18 13.40
N LEU A 201 6.80 10.57 12.32
CA LEU A 201 5.59 9.74 12.28
C LEU A 201 5.79 8.41 11.54
#